data_AF-A0A7X5IVT8-F1
#
_entry.id   AF-A0A7X5IVT8-F1
#
_cell.length_a   1.000
_cell.length_b   1.000
_cell.length_c   1.000
_cell.angle_alpha   90.00
_cell.angle_beta   90.00
_cell.angle_gamma   90.00
#
_symmetry.space_group_name_H-M   'P 1'
#
loop_
_entity.id
_entity.type
_entity.pdbx_description
1 polymer ?
#
loop_
_entity_poly.entity_id
_entity_poly.type
_entity_poly.pdbx_seq_one_letter_code
_entity_poly.pdbx_strand_id
1 'polypeptide(L)'
;MKLLEDATYEKGTDLSRTEIVVTVAHLYIPAATIGAGTIFCIFGANALNKQHQARLMSAYALLRNYHKEYRDKLIELHGEEADAEIRNAMIREHCNFHPLDSDVPDGKVIFYDEISGKSIMRYEREVIDAEYHFNRNFTMRGYAFLNEFYEFLGLPQTEYGGTVGWTMSSGIMWVDFEHCLIDNDDGGPACYSIDMVFAPEVLEEWEC
;
A
#
# COMPACT_ATOMS: atom_id res chain seq x y z
N MET A 1 -17.21 -25.61 -41.14
CA MET A 1 -17.29 -26.53 -42.29
C MET A 1 -18.20 -26.00 -43.37
N LYS A 2 -19.47 -25.68 -43.09
CA LYS A 2 -20.40 -25.05 -44.06
C LYS A 2 -19.82 -23.91 -44.90
N LEU A 3 -19.19 -22.90 -44.28
CA LEU A 3 -18.59 -21.77 -45.02
C LEU A 3 -17.49 -22.16 -46.03
N LEU A 4 -16.75 -23.23 -45.75
CA LEU A 4 -15.76 -23.75 -46.69
C LEU A 4 -16.45 -24.60 -47.75
N GLU A 5 -17.39 -25.47 -47.37
CA GLU A 5 -18.19 -26.29 -48.30
C GLU A 5 -18.96 -25.45 -49.32
N ASP A 6 -19.60 -24.35 -48.88
CA ASP A 6 -20.32 -23.41 -49.71
C ASP A 6 -19.37 -22.70 -50.70
N ALA A 7 -18.18 -22.30 -50.24
CA ALA A 7 -17.16 -21.68 -51.08
C ALA A 7 -16.52 -22.65 -52.08
N THR A 8 -16.33 -23.93 -51.74
CA THR A 8 -15.84 -24.96 -52.67
C THR A 8 -16.90 -25.30 -53.71
N TYR A 9 -18.17 -25.32 -53.30
CA TYR A 9 -19.31 -25.57 -54.19
C TYR A 9 -19.50 -24.45 -55.22
N GLU A 10 -19.42 -23.18 -54.81
CA GLU A 10 -19.52 -22.04 -55.72
C GLU A 10 -18.36 -21.96 -56.73
N LYS A 11 -17.15 -22.37 -56.33
CA LYS A 11 -15.97 -22.33 -57.19
C LYS A 11 -15.86 -23.56 -58.12
N GLY A 12 -16.49 -24.69 -57.75
CA GLY A 12 -16.47 -25.95 -58.51
C GLY A 12 -15.12 -26.67 -58.56
N THR A 13 -14.11 -26.19 -57.81
CA THR A 13 -12.77 -26.79 -57.67
C THR A 13 -12.25 -26.58 -56.24
N ASP A 14 -11.28 -27.39 -55.80
CA ASP A 14 -10.71 -27.26 -54.46
C ASP A 14 -10.11 -25.86 -54.23
N LEU A 15 -10.40 -25.29 -53.06
CA LEU A 15 -9.88 -23.99 -52.64
C LEU A 15 -8.38 -24.06 -52.38
N SER A 16 -7.65 -23.07 -52.88
CA SER A 16 -6.22 -22.92 -52.57
C SER A 16 -6.03 -22.48 -51.10
N ARG A 17 -4.84 -22.72 -50.53
CA ARG A 17 -4.53 -22.36 -49.14
C ARG A 17 -4.81 -20.89 -48.81
N THR A 18 -4.57 -20.00 -49.76
CA THR A 18 -4.83 -18.55 -49.61
C THR A 18 -6.31 -18.23 -49.58
N GLU A 19 -7.12 -18.91 -50.38
CA GLU A 19 -8.58 -18.66 -50.42
C GLU A 19 -9.26 -19.23 -49.18
N ILE A 20 -8.83 -20.41 -48.71
CA ILE A 20 -9.30 -20.96 -47.43
C ILE A 20 -9.09 -19.94 -46.31
N VAL A 21 -7.89 -19.33 -46.25
CA VAL A 21 -7.56 -18.31 -45.24
C VAL A 21 -8.45 -17.08 -45.38
N VAL A 22 -8.70 -16.57 -46.58
CA VAL A 22 -9.57 -15.40 -46.82
C VAL A 22 -11.03 -15.71 -46.44
N THR A 23 -11.53 -16.90 -46.78
CA THR A 23 -12.90 -17.32 -46.48
C THR A 23 -13.15 -17.41 -44.98
N VAL A 24 -12.18 -17.87 -44.19
CA VAL A 24 -12.33 -18.01 -42.73
C VAL A 24 -11.85 -16.81 -41.92
N ALA A 25 -11.06 -15.91 -42.51
CA ALA A 25 -10.46 -14.76 -41.81
C ALA A 25 -11.51 -13.88 -41.08
N HIS A 26 -12.68 -13.69 -41.69
CA HIS A 26 -13.75 -12.88 -41.10
C HIS A 26 -14.30 -13.46 -39.78
N LEU A 27 -14.21 -14.77 -39.58
CA LEU A 27 -14.62 -15.45 -38.34
C LEU A 27 -13.69 -15.14 -37.16
N TYR A 28 -12.44 -14.73 -37.44
CA TYR A 28 -11.45 -14.40 -36.42
C TYR A 28 -11.43 -12.92 -36.05
N ILE A 29 -12.14 -12.05 -36.78
CA ILE A 29 -12.23 -10.61 -36.49
C ILE A 29 -12.70 -10.36 -35.04
N PRO A 30 -13.79 -10.98 -34.54
CA PRO A 30 -14.24 -10.76 -33.16
C PRO A 30 -13.22 -11.23 -32.11
N ALA A 31 -12.53 -12.33 -32.37
CA ALA A 31 -11.50 -12.83 -31.46
C ALA A 31 -10.27 -11.90 -31.44
N ALA A 32 -9.87 -11.38 -32.60
CA ALA A 32 -8.77 -10.43 -32.73
C ALA A 32 -9.09 -9.08 -32.07
N THR A 33 -10.31 -8.57 -32.19
CA THR A 33 -10.72 -7.31 -31.54
C THR A 33 -10.77 -7.45 -30.02
N ILE A 34 -11.31 -8.55 -29.50
CA ILE A 34 -11.30 -8.84 -28.06
C ILE A 34 -9.86 -9.01 -27.54
N GLY A 35 -9.00 -9.71 -28.28
CA GLY A 35 -7.59 -9.86 -27.93
C GLY A 35 -6.84 -8.53 -27.88
N ALA A 36 -7.00 -7.69 -28.92
CA ALA A 36 -6.39 -6.37 -28.97
C ALA A 36 -6.92 -5.44 -27.86
N GLY A 37 -8.21 -5.48 -27.57
CA GLY A 37 -8.83 -4.73 -26.48
C GLY A 37 -8.27 -5.12 -25.11
N THR A 38 -8.11 -6.42 -24.85
CA THR A 38 -7.50 -6.93 -23.61
C THR A 38 -6.07 -6.42 -23.45
N ILE A 39 -5.25 -6.51 -24.50
CA ILE A 39 -3.87 -6.00 -24.48
C ILE A 39 -3.84 -4.50 -24.19
N PHE A 40 -4.70 -3.73 -24.86
CA PHE A 40 -4.81 -2.29 -24.64
C PHE A 40 -5.25 -1.95 -23.21
N CYS A 41 -6.23 -2.67 -22.65
CA CYS A 41 -6.67 -2.51 -21.27
C CYS A 41 -5.56 -2.83 -20.27
N ILE A 42 -4.74 -3.87 -20.52
CA ILE A 42 -3.60 -4.21 -19.66
C ILE A 42 -2.57 -3.07 -19.64
N PHE A 43 -2.19 -2.55 -20.81
CA PHE A 43 -1.26 -1.42 -20.89
C PHE A 43 -1.86 -0.14 -20.29
N GLY A 44 -3.15 0.11 -20.50
CA GLY A 44 -3.88 1.24 -19.93
C GLY A 44 -3.93 1.17 -18.40
N ALA A 45 -4.29 0.01 -17.84
CA ALA A 45 -4.31 -0.21 -16.39
C ALA A 45 -2.92 -0.05 -15.77
N ASN A 46 -1.88 -0.57 -16.42
CA ASN A 46 -0.50 -0.46 -15.94
C ASN A 46 0.00 1.00 -15.97
N ALA A 47 -0.34 1.76 -17.02
CA ALA A 47 -0.02 3.19 -17.10
C ALA A 47 -0.77 4.02 -16.06
N LEU A 48 -2.06 3.75 -15.85
CA LEU A 48 -2.90 4.41 -14.84
C LEU A 48 -2.39 4.14 -13.42
N ASN A 49 -2.00 2.90 -13.12
CA ASN A 49 -1.49 2.56 -11.80
C ASN A 49 -0.15 3.25 -11.50
N LYS A 50 0.81 3.26 -12.45
CA LYS A 50 2.06 4.02 -12.31
C LYS A 50 1.83 5.50 -12.01
N GLN A 51 0.82 6.11 -12.63
CA GLN A 51 0.50 7.51 -12.41
C GLN A 51 -0.08 7.76 -11.00
N HIS A 52 -0.90 6.84 -10.48
CA HIS A 52 -1.44 6.96 -9.12
C HIS A 52 -0.36 6.73 -8.07
N GLN A 53 0.49 5.72 -8.24
CA GLN A 53 1.66 5.47 -7.39
C GLN A 53 2.62 6.68 -7.37
N ALA A 54 2.92 7.26 -8.54
CA ALA A 54 3.78 8.45 -8.62
C ALA A 54 3.19 9.67 -7.92
N ARG A 55 1.86 9.86 -7.96
CA ARG A 55 1.17 10.97 -7.28
C ARG A 55 1.22 10.81 -5.77
N LEU A 56 0.92 9.63 -5.23
CA LEU A 56 1.03 9.34 -3.80
C LEU A 56 2.47 9.54 -3.32
N MET A 57 3.45 8.95 -4.01
CA MET A 57 4.86 9.15 -3.70
C MET A 57 5.28 10.62 -3.74
N SER A 58 4.75 11.39 -4.70
CA SER A 58 5.03 12.83 -4.77
C SER A 58 4.40 13.61 -3.61
N ALA A 59 3.19 13.26 -3.20
CA ALA A 59 2.51 13.89 -2.07
C ALA A 59 3.22 13.56 -0.74
N TYR A 60 3.60 12.28 -0.53
CA TYR A 60 4.40 11.86 0.62
C TYR A 60 5.79 12.51 0.62
N ALA A 61 6.45 12.60 -0.53
CA ALA A 61 7.73 13.29 -0.64
C ALA A 61 7.58 14.77 -0.28
N LEU A 62 6.52 15.45 -0.72
CA LEU A 62 6.24 16.84 -0.36
C LEU A 62 5.99 17.00 1.15
N LEU A 63 5.15 16.16 1.75
CA LEU A 63 4.85 16.22 3.19
C LEU A 63 6.10 15.94 4.03
N ARG A 64 6.84 14.89 3.71
CA ARG A 64 8.12 14.56 4.36
C ARG A 64 9.11 15.70 4.23
N ASN A 65 9.24 16.28 3.04
CA ASN A 65 10.14 17.42 2.81
C ASN A 65 9.71 18.63 3.63
N TYR A 66 8.40 18.93 3.68
CA TYR A 66 7.87 20.03 4.49
C TYR A 66 8.12 19.82 5.99
N HIS A 67 7.84 18.62 6.52
CA HIS A 67 8.09 18.29 7.92
C HIS A 67 9.59 18.34 8.25
N LYS A 68 10.43 17.81 7.35
CA LYS A 68 11.88 17.90 7.47
C LYS A 68 12.35 19.34 7.48
N GLU A 69 11.88 20.18 6.57
CA GLU A 69 12.26 21.59 6.47
C GLU A 69 11.82 22.36 7.72
N TYR A 70 10.61 22.11 8.22
CA TYR A 70 10.12 22.66 9.49
C TYR A 70 11.04 22.28 10.65
N ARG A 71 11.37 20.99 10.77
CA ARG A 71 12.25 20.49 11.83
C ARG A 71 13.67 21.04 11.72
N ASP A 72 14.25 21.03 10.53
CA ASP A 72 15.58 21.58 10.26
C ASP A 72 15.60 23.08 10.64
N LYS A 73 14.53 23.83 10.35
CA LYS A 73 14.38 25.23 10.75
C LYS A 73 14.23 25.42 12.26
N LEU A 74 13.48 24.54 12.92
CA LEU A 74 13.33 24.54 14.38
C LEU A 74 14.67 24.29 15.07
N ILE A 75 15.45 23.32 14.58
CA ILE A 75 16.81 23.04 15.07
C ILE A 75 17.74 24.23 14.80
N GLU A 76 17.67 24.85 13.62
CA GLU A 76 18.47 26.04 13.29
C GLU A 76 18.19 27.22 14.24
N LEU A 77 16.92 27.45 14.58
CA LEU A 77 16.48 28.59 15.39
C LEU A 77 16.61 28.35 16.89
N HIS A 78 16.41 27.11 17.35
CA HIS A 78 16.24 26.79 18.78
C HIS A 78 17.22 25.73 19.28
N GLY A 79 18.04 25.15 18.41
CA GLY A 79 19.01 24.11 18.74
C GLY A 79 18.39 22.70 18.81
N GLU A 80 19.26 21.69 18.72
CA GLU A 80 18.85 20.27 18.79
C GLU A 80 18.22 19.90 20.13
N GLU A 81 18.62 20.58 21.21
CA GLU A 81 18.11 20.31 22.56
C GLU A 81 16.63 20.70 22.70
N ALA A 82 16.20 21.79 22.05
CA ALA A 82 14.81 22.21 22.00
C ALA A 82 13.95 21.29 21.12
N ASP A 83 14.47 20.82 19.98
CA ASP A 83 13.82 19.77 19.17
C ASP A 83 13.60 18.50 20.00
N ALA A 84 14.62 18.08 20.75
CA ALA A 84 14.54 16.93 21.64
C ALA A 84 13.54 17.15 22.77
N GLU A 85 13.50 18.34 23.38
CA GLU A 85 12.56 18.66 24.45
C GLU A 85 11.11 18.67 23.97
N ILE A 86 10.84 19.31 22.83
CA ILE A 86 9.51 19.36 22.21
C ILE A 86 9.06 17.96 21.81
N ARG A 87 9.93 17.18 21.15
CA ARG A 87 9.64 15.78 20.82
C ARG A 87 9.34 14.97 22.07
N ASN A 88 10.17 15.08 23.09
CA ASN A 88 9.97 14.37 24.36
C ASN A 88 8.71 14.84 25.10
N ALA A 89 8.31 16.11 24.97
CA ALA A 89 7.07 16.63 25.52
C ALA A 89 5.85 16.06 24.78
N MET A 90 5.87 16.05 23.45
CA MET A 90 4.84 15.38 22.64
C MET A 90 4.75 13.89 22.98
N ILE A 91 5.88 13.19 23.09
CA ILE A 91 5.92 11.78 23.53
C ILE A 91 5.34 11.63 24.94
N ARG A 92 5.66 12.49 25.90
CA ARG A 92 5.11 12.40 27.26
C ARG A 92 3.63 12.75 27.34
N GLU A 93 3.14 13.63 26.47
CA GLU A 93 1.75 14.04 26.39
C GLU A 93 0.89 12.99 25.68
N HIS A 94 1.48 12.21 24.78
CA HIS A 94 0.75 11.30 23.89
C HIS A 94 1.11 9.81 24.04
N CYS A 95 2.14 9.45 24.80
CA CYS A 95 2.52 8.05 25.01
C CYS A 95 2.34 7.60 26.46
N ASN A 96 1.18 7.04 26.79
CA ASN A 96 1.13 5.96 27.77
C ASN A 96 1.47 4.66 27.04
N PHE A 97 2.77 4.41 26.82
CA PHE A 97 3.29 3.27 26.03
C PHE A 97 2.80 1.90 26.49
N HIS A 98 2.36 1.78 27.74
CA HIS A 98 1.71 0.60 28.27
C HIS A 98 0.65 1.05 29.27
N PRO A 99 -0.64 0.72 29.09
CA PRO A 99 -1.61 0.84 30.17
C PRO A 99 -1.25 -0.17 31.26
N LEU A 100 -0.37 0.23 32.17
CA LEU A 100 -0.11 -0.47 33.42
C LEU A 100 -1.33 -0.27 34.31
N ASP A 101 -1.77 -1.34 34.97
CA ASP A 101 -2.91 -1.33 35.88
C ASP A 101 -4.29 -1.03 35.24
N SER A 102 -4.50 -1.45 33.97
CA SER A 102 -5.85 -1.47 33.38
C SER A 102 -6.73 -2.52 34.09
N ASP A 103 -7.45 -2.07 35.12
CA ASP A 103 -8.44 -2.86 35.86
C ASP A 103 -9.80 -2.93 35.15
N VAL A 104 -9.96 -2.15 34.07
CA VAL A 104 -11.11 -2.15 33.17
C VAL A 104 -10.81 -2.89 31.86
N PRO A 105 -11.81 -3.58 31.26
CA PRO A 105 -11.67 -4.14 29.93
C PRO A 105 -11.42 -3.04 28.88
N ASP A 106 -10.43 -3.29 28.01
CA ASP A 106 -10.13 -2.46 26.84
C ASP A 106 -11.39 -2.22 25.97
N GLY A 107 -11.51 -1.01 25.42
CA GLY A 107 -12.61 -0.54 24.59
C GLY A 107 -12.16 -0.29 23.16
N LYS A 108 -13.10 -0.25 22.21
CA LYS A 108 -12.73 0.09 20.83
C LYS A 108 -12.54 1.59 20.67
N VAL A 109 -11.41 1.97 20.11
CA VAL A 109 -11.07 3.34 19.71
C VAL A 109 -10.83 3.40 18.20
N ILE A 110 -10.71 4.61 17.66
CA ILE A 110 -10.44 4.82 16.25
C ILE A 110 -8.92 4.92 16.07
N PHE A 111 -8.37 4.14 15.15
CA PHE A 111 -6.99 4.24 14.71
C PHE A 111 -6.93 4.72 13.26
N TYR A 112 -6.13 5.72 12.97
CA TYR A 112 -5.90 6.30 11.65
C TYR A 112 -4.51 5.91 11.16
N ASP A 113 -4.44 5.19 10.04
CA ASP A 113 -3.16 4.90 9.38
C ASP A 113 -2.89 5.96 8.31
N GLU A 114 -1.84 6.76 8.51
CA GLU A 114 -1.50 7.87 7.62
C GLU A 114 -1.12 7.41 6.21
N ILE A 115 -0.53 6.21 6.08
CA ILE A 115 -0.06 5.68 4.80
C ILE A 115 -1.22 5.22 3.91
N SER A 116 -2.29 4.66 4.49
CA SER A 116 -3.51 4.30 3.75
C SER A 116 -4.54 5.41 3.71
N GLY A 117 -4.44 6.38 4.63
CA GLY A 117 -5.43 7.42 4.85
C GLY A 117 -6.76 6.88 5.39
N LYS A 118 -6.76 5.73 6.05
CA LYS A 118 -7.97 5.03 6.53
C LYS A 118 -8.02 4.98 8.04
N SER A 119 -9.24 5.09 8.56
CA SER A 119 -9.53 4.87 9.97
C SER A 119 -10.17 3.50 10.18
N ILE A 120 -9.75 2.80 11.23
CA ILE A 120 -10.30 1.52 11.68
C ILE A 120 -10.72 1.62 13.13
N MET A 121 -11.82 0.96 13.48
CA MET A 121 -12.25 0.86 14.88
C MET A 121 -11.80 -0.48 15.46
N ARG A 122 -10.87 -0.44 16.41
CA ARG A 122 -10.21 -1.63 16.99
C ARG A 122 -9.96 -1.44 18.48
N TYR A 123 -9.77 -2.55 19.18
CA TYR A 123 -9.13 -2.52 20.49
C TYR A 123 -7.64 -2.19 20.30
N GLU A 124 -7.04 -1.46 21.23
CA GLU A 124 -5.61 -1.16 21.19
C GLU A 124 -4.79 -2.45 21.13
N ARG A 125 -5.20 -3.46 21.90
CA ARG A 125 -4.55 -4.79 21.86
C ARG A 125 -4.59 -5.48 20.49
N GLU A 126 -5.61 -5.23 19.66
CA GLU A 126 -5.68 -5.81 18.30
C GLU A 126 -4.67 -5.15 17.38
N VAL A 127 -4.41 -3.85 17.57
CA VAL A 127 -3.39 -3.10 16.83
C VAL A 127 -1.99 -3.55 17.28
N ILE A 128 -1.74 -3.64 18.58
CA ILE A 128 -0.46 -4.12 19.13
C ILE A 128 -0.17 -5.57 18.68
N ASP A 129 -1.17 -6.46 18.64
CA ASP A 129 -1.00 -7.82 18.15
C ASP A 129 -0.64 -7.85 16.66
N ALA A 130 -1.23 -6.97 15.85
CA ALA A 130 -0.89 -6.81 14.44
C ALA A 130 0.57 -6.33 14.24
N GLU A 131 1.01 -5.34 15.01
CA GLU A 131 2.39 -4.84 15.01
C GLU A 131 3.39 -5.91 15.42
N TYR A 132 3.07 -6.65 16.47
CA TYR A 132 3.88 -7.76 16.95
C TYR A 132 4.02 -8.86 15.88
N HIS A 133 2.92 -9.28 15.27
CA HIS A 133 2.94 -10.32 14.24
C HIS A 133 3.65 -9.88 12.97
N PHE A 134 3.47 -8.61 12.58
CA PHE A 134 4.23 -7.99 11.52
C PHE A 134 5.74 -8.00 11.81
N ASN A 135 6.16 -7.48 12.98
CA ASN A 135 7.56 -7.42 13.37
C ASN A 135 8.19 -8.80 13.54
N ARG A 136 7.42 -9.78 14.04
CA ARG A 136 7.83 -11.18 14.09
C ARG A 136 8.17 -11.72 12.69
N ASN A 137 7.32 -11.45 11.70
CA ASN A 137 7.57 -11.88 10.32
C ASN A 137 8.76 -11.14 9.70
N PHE A 138 8.83 -9.82 9.88
CA PHE A 138 9.95 -8.99 9.45
C PHE A 138 11.28 -9.51 10.01
N THR A 139 11.35 -9.72 11.32
CA THR A 139 12.57 -10.18 12.00
C THR A 139 13.02 -11.55 11.51
N MET A 140 12.10 -12.47 11.25
CA MET A 140 12.46 -13.82 10.80
C MET A 140 12.83 -13.88 9.31
N ARG A 141 12.19 -13.07 8.48
CA ARG A 141 12.37 -13.10 7.03
C ARG A 141 13.46 -12.14 6.54
N GLY A 142 13.76 -11.10 7.31
CA GLY A 142 14.69 -10.03 6.93
C GLY A 142 14.04 -8.89 6.16
N TYR A 143 12.77 -9.03 5.77
CA TYR A 143 11.96 -7.97 5.16
C TYR A 143 10.47 -8.20 5.41
N ALA A 144 9.66 -7.15 5.27
CA ALA A 144 8.20 -7.26 5.24
C ALA A 144 7.52 -6.14 4.47
N PHE A 145 6.50 -6.49 3.69
CA PHE A 145 5.71 -5.55 2.92
C PHE A 145 4.66 -4.84 3.79
N LEU A 146 4.36 -3.59 3.46
CA LEU A 146 3.30 -2.82 4.12
C LEU A 146 1.93 -3.51 4.07
N ASN A 147 1.63 -4.22 2.97
CA ASN A 147 0.38 -4.98 2.86
C ASN A 147 0.22 -6.10 3.89
N GLU A 148 1.32 -6.65 4.42
CA GLU A 148 1.24 -7.65 5.49
C GLU A 148 0.77 -7.00 6.79
N PHE A 149 1.24 -5.78 7.08
CA PHE A 149 0.73 -5.01 8.21
C PHE A 149 -0.76 -4.71 8.05
N TYR A 150 -1.18 -4.29 6.86
CA TYR A 150 -2.60 -4.05 6.56
C TYR A 150 -3.46 -5.30 6.69
N GLU A 151 -2.95 -6.46 6.30
CA GLU A 151 -3.65 -7.73 6.49
C GLU A 151 -3.92 -7.99 7.98
N PHE A 152 -2.92 -7.79 8.85
CA PHE A 152 -3.10 -7.95 10.29
C PHE A 152 -4.08 -6.94 10.90
N LEU A 153 -4.10 -5.70 10.41
CA LEU A 153 -5.07 -4.68 10.84
C LEU A 153 -6.50 -4.93 10.28
N GLY A 154 -6.63 -5.82 9.31
CA GLY A 154 -7.88 -6.02 8.54
C GLY A 154 -8.19 -4.84 7.61
N LEU A 155 -7.16 -4.12 7.18
CA LEU A 155 -7.21 -3.12 6.13
C LEU A 155 -7.08 -3.78 4.74
N PRO A 156 -7.75 -3.24 3.71
CA PRO A 156 -7.58 -3.77 2.37
C PRO A 156 -6.17 -3.46 1.87
N GLN A 157 -5.56 -4.46 1.24
CA GLN A 157 -4.27 -4.33 0.58
C GLN A 157 -4.31 -3.24 -0.50
N THR A 158 -3.17 -2.61 -0.72
CA THR A 158 -2.97 -1.59 -1.76
C THR A 158 -1.89 -2.04 -2.73
N GLU A 159 -1.93 -1.56 -3.96
CA GLU A 159 -0.87 -1.91 -4.92
C GLU A 159 0.49 -1.34 -4.49
N TYR A 160 0.49 -0.14 -3.89
CA TYR A 160 1.67 0.47 -3.30
C TYR A 160 2.25 -0.39 -2.17
N GLY A 161 1.42 -0.84 -1.23
CA GLY A 161 1.85 -1.64 -0.10
C GLY A 161 2.38 -3.04 -0.45
N GLY A 162 2.22 -3.50 -1.69
CA GLY A 162 2.85 -4.72 -2.21
C GLY A 162 4.24 -4.50 -2.80
N THR A 163 4.69 -3.25 -2.88
CA THR A 163 5.99 -2.84 -3.44
C THR A 163 6.87 -2.12 -2.43
N VAL A 164 6.29 -1.64 -1.33
CA VAL A 164 7.03 -0.98 -0.26
C VAL A 164 6.97 -1.77 1.04
N GLY A 165 7.99 -1.58 1.86
CA GLY A 165 8.12 -2.29 3.11
C GLY A 165 9.40 -1.92 3.84
N TRP A 166 9.85 -2.83 4.69
CA TRP A 166 11.06 -2.68 5.48
C TRP A 166 11.98 -3.85 5.22
N THR A 167 13.27 -3.59 5.26
CA THR A 167 14.34 -4.57 5.02
C THR A 167 15.47 -4.37 6.01
N MET A 168 16.09 -5.47 6.43
CA MET A 168 17.28 -5.44 7.26
C MET A 168 18.51 -4.89 6.54
N SER A 169 18.50 -4.81 5.20
CA SER A 169 19.55 -4.13 4.42
C SER A 169 19.67 -2.65 4.82
N SER A 170 18.57 -2.01 5.24
CA SER A 170 18.53 -0.63 5.76
C SER A 170 19.02 -0.52 7.22
N GLY A 171 19.47 -1.62 7.84
CA GLY A 171 19.98 -1.65 9.21
C GLY A 171 18.90 -1.65 10.29
N ILE A 172 17.63 -1.78 9.90
CA ILE A 172 16.47 -1.84 10.79
C ILE A 172 16.10 -3.31 11.00
N MET A 173 15.89 -3.73 12.24
CA MET A 173 15.47 -5.12 12.55
C MET A 173 14.10 -5.20 13.20
N TRP A 174 13.48 -4.04 13.46
CA TRP A 174 12.18 -3.90 14.11
C TRP A 174 11.59 -2.55 13.67
N VAL A 175 10.30 -2.53 13.36
CA VAL A 175 9.57 -1.28 13.10
C VAL A 175 8.96 -0.81 14.41
N ASP A 176 9.40 0.37 14.85
CA ASP A 176 8.82 1.06 15.99
C ASP A 176 7.52 1.75 15.53
N PHE A 177 6.41 1.35 16.15
CA PHE A 177 5.10 1.95 15.96
C PHE A 177 4.78 2.85 17.15
N GLU A 178 4.21 4.02 16.87
CA GLU A 178 3.73 4.98 17.85
C GLU A 178 2.23 5.22 17.64
N HIS A 179 1.44 5.25 18.71
CA HIS A 179 0.04 5.64 18.65
C HIS A 179 -0.13 7.02 19.25
N CYS A 180 -0.38 8.04 18.43
CA CYS A 180 -0.52 9.42 18.91
C CYS A 180 -1.98 9.85 18.92
N LEU A 181 -2.46 10.43 20.03
CA LEU A 181 -3.83 10.92 20.12
C LEU A 181 -4.05 12.11 19.17
N ILE A 182 -4.98 11.98 18.22
CA ILE A 182 -5.37 13.02 17.26
C ILE A 182 -6.52 13.87 17.81
N ASP A 183 -7.54 13.24 18.39
CA ASP A 183 -8.74 13.91 18.89
C ASP A 183 -9.42 13.10 20.00
N ASN A 184 -9.95 13.81 21.00
CA ASN A 184 -10.70 13.26 22.13
C ASN A 184 -11.83 14.18 22.62
N ASP A 185 -12.19 15.21 21.85
CA ASP A 185 -13.27 16.12 22.25
C ASP A 185 -14.62 15.66 21.68
N ASP A 186 -15.69 15.87 22.45
CA ASP A 186 -17.12 15.62 22.14
C ASP A 186 -17.77 14.27 22.55
N GLY A 187 -17.16 13.51 23.45
CA GLY A 187 -17.82 12.32 24.05
C GLY A 187 -18.00 11.13 23.08
N GLY A 188 -17.31 11.17 21.95
CA GLY A 188 -17.11 10.04 21.04
C GLY A 188 -15.88 9.19 21.41
N PRO A 189 -15.61 8.09 20.68
CA PRO A 189 -14.40 7.30 20.87
C PRO A 189 -13.16 8.12 20.49
N ALA A 190 -12.11 8.06 21.32
CA ALA A 190 -10.82 8.67 21.02
C ALA A 190 -10.26 8.21 19.67
N CYS A 191 -9.54 9.11 18.99
CA CYS A 191 -8.89 8.84 17.71
C CYS A 191 -7.37 8.93 17.86
N TYR A 192 -6.67 7.89 17.43
CA TYR A 192 -5.21 7.79 17.46
C TYR A 192 -4.65 7.63 16.04
N SER A 193 -3.49 8.17 15.73
CA SER A 193 -2.70 7.77 14.57
C SER A 193 -1.98 6.45 14.84
N ILE A 194 -1.60 5.73 13.79
CA ILE A 194 -0.57 4.69 13.83
C ILE A 194 0.61 5.22 13.01
N ASP A 195 1.66 5.62 13.70
CA ASP A 195 2.84 6.24 13.12
C ASP A 195 4.00 5.25 13.12
N MET A 196 4.72 5.15 12.00
CA MET A 196 5.95 4.35 11.92
C MET A 196 7.16 5.28 11.99
N VAL A 197 8.02 5.09 12.98
CA VAL A 197 9.23 5.93 13.19
C VAL A 197 10.10 5.95 11.93
N PHE A 198 10.18 4.81 11.25
CA PHE A 198 10.82 4.68 9.95
C PHE A 198 9.76 4.35 8.89
N ALA A 199 9.61 5.21 7.89
CA ALA A 199 8.68 4.99 6.79
C ALA A 199 9.10 3.78 5.94
N PRO A 200 8.15 3.06 5.30
CA PRO A 200 8.48 1.98 4.38
C PRO A 200 9.18 2.54 3.13
N GLU A 201 10.14 1.77 2.63
CA GLU A 201 10.93 2.06 1.45
C GLU A 201 10.50 1.15 0.29
N VAL A 202 10.84 1.53 -0.94
CA VAL A 202 10.64 0.65 -2.11
C VAL A 202 11.62 -0.51 -1.98
N LEU A 203 11.10 -1.74 -1.91
CA LEU A 203 11.94 -2.93 -1.79
C LEU A 203 12.40 -3.37 -3.18
N GLU A 204 13.70 -3.53 -3.36
CA GLU A 204 14.27 -4.09 -4.60
C GLU A 204 14.16 -5.63 -4.61
N GLU A 205 14.12 -6.25 -5.80
CA GLU A 205 13.93 -7.71 -5.93
C GLU A 205 14.98 -8.55 -5.20
N TRP A 206 16.19 -8.03 -5.00
CA TRP A 206 17.28 -8.73 -4.30
C TRP A 206 17.23 -8.55 -2.77
N GLU A 207 16.35 -7.69 -2.27
CA GLU A 207 16.09 -7.48 -0.83
C GLU A 207 14.96 -8.38 -0.31
N CYS A 208 14.29 -9.12 -1.20
CA CYS A 208 13.17 -10.02 -0.95
C CYS A 208 13.54 -11.51 -1.14
#